data_AF-A0A1G7ZB48-F1
#
_entry.id   AF-A0A1G7ZB48-F1
#
_cell.length_a   1.000
_cell.length_b   1.000
_cell.length_c   1.000
_cell.angle_alpha   90.00
_cell.angle_beta   90.00
_cell.angle_gamma   90.00
#
_symmetry.space_group_name_H-M   'P 1'
#
loop_
_entity.id
_entity.type
_entity.pdbx_description
1 polymer ?
#
loop_
_entity_poly.entity_id
_entity_poly.type
_entity_poly.pdbx_seq_one_letter_code
_entity_poly.pdbx_strand_id
1 'polypeptide(L)' 'MTKAEMKQLLEQKDMQEALELLEEAENGELAELELVESLGLLRDATLNDELTRILKEEGVNIIYISDDDG' A
#
# COMPACT_ATOMS: atom_id res chain seq x y z
N MET A 1 -4.08 -8.36 9.63
CA MET A 1 -2.84 -8.07 10.36
C MET A 1 -2.87 -6.64 10.86
N THR A 2 -2.10 -6.35 11.90
CA THR A 2 -1.89 -4.98 12.39
C THR A 2 -0.82 -4.26 11.56
N LYS A 3 -0.78 -2.92 11.64
CA LYS A 3 0.26 -2.10 11.00
C LYS A 3 1.68 -2.53 11.38
N ALA A 4 1.93 -2.80 12.66
CA ALA A 4 3.24 -3.24 13.14
C ALA A 4 3.66 -4.59 12.52
N GLU A 5 2.74 -5.55 12.43
CA GLU A 5 2.98 -6.83 11.76
C GLU A 5 3.24 -6.65 10.26
N MET A 6 2.53 -5.71 9.61
CA MET A 6 2.76 -5.38 8.21
C MET A 6 4.17 -4.82 7.99
N LYS A 7 4.60 -3.82 8.78
CA LYS A 7 5.96 -3.23 8.67
C LYS A 7 7.05 -4.30 8.79
N GLN A 8 6.94 -5.18 9.79
CA GLN A 8 7.92 -6.27 9.97
C GLN A 8 7.92 -7.25 8.79
N LEU A 9 6.75 -7.55 8.22
CA LEU A 9 6.63 -8.47 7.10
C LEU A 9 7.21 -7.88 5.80
N LEU A 10 6.97 -6.59 5.56
CA LEU A 10 7.54 -5.86 4.42
C LEU A 10 9.07 -5.78 4.52
N GLU A 11 9.60 -5.46 5.71
CA GLU A 11 11.05 -5.44 5.97
C GLU A 11 11.69 -6.83 5.74
N GLN A 12 11.09 -7.91 6.24
CA GLN A 12 11.58 -9.28 6.03
C GLN A 12 11.56 -9.73 4.57
N LYS A 13 10.63 -9.18 3.78
CA LYS A 13 10.48 -9.48 2.36
C LYS A 13 11.28 -8.54 1.46
N ASP A 14 12.06 -7.63 2.05
CA ASP A 14 12.84 -6.60 1.35
C ASP A 14 11.94 -5.70 0.45
N MET A 15 10.69 -5.48 0.87
CA MET A 15 9.69 -4.69 0.15
C MET A 15 9.80 -3.21 0.56
N GLN A 16 10.93 -2.58 0.24
CA GLN A 16 11.23 -1.20 0.66
C GLN A 16 10.19 -0.20 0.16
N GLU A 17 9.79 -0.27 -1.10
CA GLU A 17 8.79 0.64 -1.68
C GLU A 17 7.45 0.59 -0.92
N ALA A 18 7.00 -0.60 -0.54
CA ALA A 18 5.77 -0.78 0.21
C ALA A 18 5.89 -0.33 1.68
N LEU A 19 7.09 -0.48 2.26
CA LEU A 19 7.38 0.01 3.60
C LEU A 19 7.36 1.54 3.64
N GLU A 20 8.00 2.19 2.65
CA GLU A 20 8.01 3.65 2.51
C GLU A 20 6.59 4.21 2.40
N LEU A 21 5.75 3.64 1.54
CA LEU A 21 4.34 4.07 1.41
C LEU A 21 3.57 4.01 2.74
N LEU A 22 3.84 2.98 3.55
CA LEU A 22 3.22 2.80 4.84
C LEU A 22 3.74 3.81 5.88
N GLU A 23 5.01 4.20 5.80
CA GLU A 23 5.61 5.24 6.65
C GLU A 23 5.13 6.64 6.24
N GLU A 24 5.07 6.94 4.94
CA GLU A 24 4.54 8.19 4.41
C GLU A 24 3.06 8.36 4.79
N ALA A 25 2.26 7.29 4.71
CA ALA A 25 0.87 7.31 5.17
C ALA A 25 0.75 7.59 6.67
N GLU A 26 1.60 6.94 7.50
CA GLU A 26 1.59 7.13 8.95
C GLU A 26 1.99 8.54 9.37
N ASN A 27 2.92 9.16 8.65
CA ASN A 27 3.32 10.55 8.88
C ASN A 27 2.31 11.56 8.31
N GLY A 28 1.30 11.11 7.56
CA GLY A 28 0.37 11.98 6.83
C GLY A 28 1.00 12.68 5.64
N GLU A 29 2.10 12.16 5.12
CA GLU A 29 2.82 12.64 3.93
C GLU A 29 2.22 12.05 2.64
N LEU A 30 1.53 10.91 2.74
CA LEU A 30 0.76 10.32 1.65
C LEU A 30 -0.73 10.60 1.82
N ALA A 31 -1.31 11.40 0.91
CA ALA A 31 -2.74 11.72 0.90
C ALA A 31 -3.53 10.89 -0.11
N GLU A 32 -2.91 10.56 -1.24
CA GLU A 32 -3.53 9.83 -2.34
C GLU A 32 -2.53 8.84 -2.95
N LEU A 33 -3.03 7.68 -3.36
CA LEU A 33 -2.25 6.65 -4.04
C LEU A 33 -3.00 6.16 -5.26
N GLU A 34 -2.42 6.37 -6.43
CA GLU A 34 -2.96 5.84 -7.69
C GLU A 34 -2.46 4.41 -7.91
N LEU A 35 -3.39 3.51 -8.24
CA LEU A 35 -3.12 2.09 -8.37
C LEU A 35 -3.78 1.52 -9.61
N VAL A 36 -3.01 0.84 -10.46
CA VAL A 36 -3.59 0.17 -11.62
C VAL A 36 -4.38 -1.06 -11.16
N GLU A 37 -5.66 -1.15 -11.54
CA GLU A 37 -6.58 -2.23 -11.11
C GLU A 37 -6.06 -3.64 -11.44
N SER A 38 -5.36 -3.78 -12.55
CA SER A 38 -4.84 -5.05 -13.06
C SER A 38 -3.59 -5.54 -12.29
N LEU A 39 -2.81 -4.62 -11.72
CA LEU A 39 -1.49 -4.90 -11.12
C LEU A 39 -1.55 -4.88 -9.59
N GLY A 40 -2.37 -4.01 -9.00
CA GLY A 40 -2.34 -3.76 -7.57
C GLY A 40 -1.03 -3.14 -7.10
N LEU A 41 -0.85 -3.04 -5.78
CA LEU A 41 0.36 -2.52 -5.13
C LEU A 41 1.40 -3.60 -4.93
N LEU A 42 0.95 -4.81 -4.62
CA LEU A 42 1.80 -5.96 -4.40
C LEU A 42 1.29 -7.15 -5.22
N ARG A 43 2.22 -7.96 -5.72
CA ARG A 43 1.91 -9.19 -6.46
C ARG A 43 1.16 -10.22 -5.62
N ASP A 44 1.42 -10.25 -4.32
CA ASP A 44 0.70 -11.11 -3.39
C ASP A 44 -0.64 -10.45 -3.03
N ALA A 45 -1.74 -11.05 -3.49
CA ALA A 45 -3.07 -10.49 -3.32
C ALA A 45 -3.44 -10.28 -1.84
N THR A 46 -3.02 -11.17 -0.95
CA THR A 46 -3.35 -11.05 0.48
C THR A 46 -2.60 -9.89 1.12
N LEU A 47 -1.32 -9.72 0.78
CA LEU A 47 -0.53 -8.58 1.26
C LEU A 47 -1.02 -7.28 0.66
N ASN A 48 -1.39 -7.29 -0.62
CA ASN A 48 -1.95 -6.15 -1.30
C ASN A 48 -3.23 -5.65 -0.60
N ASP A 49 -4.18 -6.55 -0.35
CA ASP A 49 -5.45 -6.20 0.29
C ASP A 49 -5.25 -5.68 1.71
N GLU A 50 -4.35 -6.30 2.48
CA GLU A 50 -4.06 -5.85 3.83
C GLU A 50 -3.31 -4.51 3.86
N LEU A 51 -2.34 -4.28 2.95
CA LEU A 51 -1.59 -3.03 2.88
C LEU A 51 -2.49 -1.88 2.43
N THR A 52 -3.26 -2.08 1.36
CA THR A 52 -4.22 -1.07 0.87
C THR A 52 -5.30 -0.77 1.91
N ARG A 53 -5.72 -1.75 2.72
CA ARG A 53 -6.62 -1.49 3.86
C ARG A 53 -5.95 -0.59 4.90
N ILE A 54 -4.73 -0.92 5.32
CA ILE A 54 -4.00 -0.13 6.33
C ILE A 54 -3.77 1.30 5.84
N LEU A 55 -3.35 1.50 4.58
CA LEU A 55 -3.17 2.83 3.99
C LEU A 55 -4.47 3.65 4.06
N LYS A 56 -5.63 3.04 3.74
CA LYS A 56 -6.94 3.69 3.88
C LYS A 56 -7.28 4.03 5.33
N GLU A 57 -6.92 3.17 6.28
CA GLU A 57 -7.10 3.41 7.72
C GLU A 57 -6.25 4.59 8.22
N GLU A 58 -5.06 4.80 7.64
CA GLU A 58 -4.19 5.95 7.94
C GLU A 58 -4.64 7.26 7.23
N GLY A 59 -5.66 7.19 6.36
CA GLY A 59 -6.25 8.35 5.70
C GLY A 59 -5.85 8.55 4.23
N VAL A 60 -5.14 7.59 3.64
CA VAL A 60 -4.77 7.62 2.22
C VAL A 60 -5.98 7.30 1.34
N ASN A 61 -6.23 8.13 0.34
CA ASN A 61 -7.23 7.87 -0.69
C ASN A 61 -6.65 7.03 -1.82
N ILE A 62 -7.06 5.76 -1.95
CA ILE A 62 -6.60 4.90 -3.04
C ILE A 62 -7.50 5.06 -4.27
N ILE A 63 -6.91 5.53 -5.36
CA ILE A 63 -7.57 5.76 -6.64
C ILE A 63 -7.19 4.63 -7.58
N TYR A 64 -8.18 3.85 -8.00
CA TYR A 64 -7.97 2.76 -8.93
C TYR A 64 -8.07 3.27 -10.36
N ILE A 65 -7.00 3.12 -11.13
CA ILE A 65 -6.93 3.52 -12.55
C ILE A 65 -6.95 2.28 -13.44
N SER A 66 -7.60 2.39 -14.59
CA SER A 66 -7.64 1.32 -15.58
C SER A 66 -6.31 1.26 -16.34
N ASP A 67 -5.95 0.07 -16.84
CA ASP A 67 -4.71 -0.19 -17.59
C ASP A 67 -4.55 0.68 -18.86
N ASP A 68 -5.67 1.20 -19.38
CA ASP A 68 -5.74 2.06 -20.58
C ASP A 68 -5.42 3.55 -20.30
N ASP A 69 -5.38 3.96 -19.02
CA ASP A 69 -5.14 5.34 -18.57
C ASP A 69 -3.67 5.59 -18.15
N GLY A 70 -2.76 4.63 -18.36
CA GLY A 70 -1.35 4.66 -17.93
C GLY A 70 -0.30 4.97 -19.00
#